data_AF-A0A0R2NDI5-F1
#
_entry.id   AF-A0A0R2NDI5-F1
#
_cell.length_a   1.000
_cell.length_b   1.000
_cell.length_c   1.000
_cell.angle_alpha   90.00
_cell.angle_beta   90.00
_cell.angle_gamma   90.00
#
_symmetry.space_group_name_H-M   'P 1'
#
loop_
_entity.id
_entity.type
_entity.pdbx_description
1 polymer ?
#
loop_
_entity_poly.entity_id
_entity_poly.type
_entity_poly.pdbx_seq_one_letter_code
_entity_poly.pdbx_strand_id
1 'polypeptide(L)'
;MTSRSALQRNSKAEPASQAAAKKKTVAPKPAATATRARPAPTHSRVARRRLGAKSRQSIPWLLAGIILLLVSGALIAARLMQPSSSISTASSSTAASSSTSSTSKADAWPTQTVQKVVTTNLAGLSGKSSVAVLSVDSSAKVVENNTKQRAASLIELFIMITAYQQVKAGTLNLGDTYLLQASDKVGGTGNMQSLPNGTAFSYQQVLNRMITDSDNTAANIMINKVGGIAVVNAEIKRLGLTHTGLSP
;
A
#
# COMPACT_ATOMS: atom_id res chain seq x y z
N MET A 1 -19.14 70.59 27.35
CA MET A 1 -17.92 71.38 27.09
C MET A 1 -17.12 70.63 26.04
N THR A 2 -17.37 70.94 24.76
CA THR A 2 -16.42 71.61 23.82
C THR A 2 -15.23 70.71 23.44
N SER A 3 -14.83 70.50 22.18
CA SER A 3 -15.30 70.85 20.83
C SER A 3 -14.26 70.27 19.86
N ARG A 4 -14.70 69.89 18.64
CA ARG A 4 -14.12 70.15 17.29
C ARG A 4 -12.57 70.31 17.15
N SER A 5 -11.89 69.79 16.13
CA SER A 5 -11.96 70.21 14.71
C SER A 5 -10.78 69.56 13.94
N ALA A 6 -10.97 69.00 12.72
CA ALA A 6 -10.66 69.58 11.39
C ALA A 6 -9.15 69.52 10.98
N LEU A 7 -8.76 68.74 9.97
CA LEU A 7 -8.74 69.05 8.50
C LEU A 7 -7.72 70.12 8.07
N GLN A 8 -6.72 69.72 7.28
CA GLN A 8 -6.03 70.45 6.18
C GLN A 8 -5.02 69.47 5.54
N ARG A 9 -5.07 69.02 4.27
CA ARG A 9 -5.07 69.65 2.93
C ARG A 9 -3.94 70.66 2.67
N ASN A 10 -3.00 70.25 1.81
CA ASN A 10 -2.21 71.04 0.84
C ASN A 10 -1.79 70.02 -0.26
N SER A 11 -2.33 70.00 -1.48
CA SER A 11 -2.16 70.89 -2.65
C SER A 11 -0.75 70.91 -3.25
N LYS A 12 -0.54 70.24 -4.39
CA LYS A 12 -0.04 70.88 -5.63
C LYS A 12 -0.20 69.95 -6.85
N ALA A 13 -0.41 70.58 -8.00
CA ALA A 13 -0.93 70.06 -9.27
C ALA A 13 0.16 69.62 -10.29
N GLU A 14 -0.21 68.64 -11.14
CA GLU A 14 -0.06 68.46 -12.63
C GLU A 14 1.17 68.97 -13.44
N PRO A 15 1.38 68.58 -14.74
CA PRO A 15 0.64 67.63 -15.62
C PRO A 15 1.47 66.71 -16.57
N ALA A 16 0.72 65.77 -17.19
CA ALA A 16 0.73 65.23 -18.57
C ALA A 16 2.03 64.97 -19.40
N SER A 17 2.08 63.78 -20.02
CA SER A 17 2.41 63.64 -21.44
C SER A 17 1.75 62.41 -22.07
N GLN A 18 1.06 62.64 -23.19
CA GLN A 18 0.37 61.68 -24.05
C GLN A 18 1.31 61.13 -25.15
N ALA A 19 1.03 59.91 -25.64
CA ALA A 19 1.07 59.48 -27.06
C ALA A 19 0.75 57.96 -27.11
N ALA A 20 -0.45 57.52 -27.48
CA ALA A 20 -1.01 57.37 -28.84
C ALA A 20 -0.48 56.15 -29.65
N ALA A 21 -1.26 55.06 -29.56
CA ALA A 21 -1.77 54.15 -30.61
C ALA A 21 -0.91 53.71 -31.82
N LYS A 22 -0.91 52.39 -32.09
CA LYS A 22 -1.51 51.78 -33.31
C LYS A 22 -1.58 50.24 -33.24
N LYS A 23 -2.80 49.70 -33.35
CA LYS A 23 -3.12 48.31 -33.73
C LYS A 23 -3.12 48.16 -35.25
N LYS A 24 -2.72 47.01 -35.78
CA LYS A 24 -3.27 46.46 -37.05
C LYS A 24 -3.11 44.93 -37.12
N THR A 25 -4.22 44.27 -37.40
CA THR A 25 -4.41 42.83 -37.66
C THR A 25 -4.91 42.70 -39.09
N VAL A 26 -4.38 41.80 -39.94
CA VAL A 26 -5.09 41.18 -41.10
C VAL A 26 -4.42 39.83 -41.46
N ALA A 27 -5.23 38.82 -41.83
CA ALA A 27 -4.88 37.43 -42.21
C ALA A 27 -4.83 37.25 -43.78
N PRO A 28 -4.88 36.04 -44.43
CA PRO A 28 -3.84 35.58 -45.39
C PRO A 28 -4.28 35.16 -46.83
N LYS A 29 -3.32 34.61 -47.64
CA LYS A 29 -3.38 33.74 -48.87
C LYS A 29 -3.26 34.49 -50.26
N PRO A 30 -2.71 33.95 -51.41
CA PRO A 30 -2.62 32.56 -51.94
C PRO A 30 -1.30 32.04 -52.58
N ALA A 31 -1.42 30.83 -53.14
CA ALA A 31 -0.45 29.79 -53.51
C ALA A 31 0.35 29.97 -54.82
N ALA A 32 1.42 29.17 -54.98
CA ALA A 32 1.99 28.74 -56.26
C ALA A 32 2.65 27.35 -56.16
N THR A 33 2.84 26.72 -57.32
CA THR A 33 2.68 25.29 -57.63
C THR A 33 4.00 24.54 -57.86
N ALA A 34 4.00 23.24 -57.53
CA ALA A 34 4.74 22.06 -58.04
C ALA A 34 6.24 22.12 -58.43
N THR A 35 7.01 21.08 -58.06
CA THR A 35 7.59 20.09 -59.01
C THR A 35 8.06 18.82 -58.29
N ARG A 36 7.75 17.68 -58.91
CA ARG A 36 7.98 16.28 -58.55
C ARG A 36 9.37 15.82 -59.02
N ALA A 37 10.09 15.01 -58.23
CA ALA A 37 10.91 13.90 -58.75
C ALA A 37 11.41 12.97 -57.62
N ARG A 38 11.19 11.67 -57.81
CA ARG A 38 11.77 10.53 -57.09
C ARG A 38 12.45 9.65 -58.15
N PRO A 39 13.60 9.03 -57.87
CA PRO A 39 13.92 7.72 -58.40
C PRO A 39 14.06 6.66 -57.27
N ALA A 40 14.01 5.40 -57.69
CA ALA A 40 13.70 4.22 -56.87
C ALA A 40 14.97 3.38 -56.51
N PRO A 41 14.87 2.08 -56.21
CA PRO A 41 15.29 1.47 -54.95
C PRO A 41 16.65 0.76 -55.02
N THR A 42 17.34 0.62 -53.89
CA THR A 42 18.51 -0.27 -53.76
C THR A 42 18.22 -1.41 -52.79
N HIS A 43 18.29 -2.61 -53.33
CA HIS A 43 18.25 -3.88 -52.61
C HIS A 43 19.47 -4.02 -51.69
N SER A 44 19.24 -4.30 -50.41
CA SER A 44 20.24 -4.98 -49.58
C SER A 44 19.61 -6.27 -49.03
N ARG A 45 20.28 -7.37 -49.35
CA ARG A 45 19.88 -8.75 -49.10
C ARG A 45 20.67 -9.26 -47.89
N VAL A 46 19.97 -10.04 -47.05
CA VAL A 46 20.46 -11.04 -46.09
C VAL A 46 20.95 -10.56 -44.70
N ALA A 47 20.14 -10.85 -43.68
CA ALA A 47 20.58 -11.66 -42.54
C ALA A 47 19.36 -12.30 -41.83
N ARG A 48 19.03 -13.55 -42.21
CA ARG A 48 18.11 -14.39 -41.41
C ARG A 48 18.83 -14.77 -40.11
N ARG A 49 18.50 -14.10 -39.00
CA ARG A 49 18.86 -14.58 -37.66
C ARG A 49 17.90 -15.70 -37.25
N ARG A 50 18.48 -16.87 -36.97
CA ARG A 50 17.80 -18.05 -36.45
C ARG A 50 17.19 -17.72 -35.08
N LEU A 51 15.89 -17.97 -34.93
CA LEU A 51 15.22 -17.97 -33.62
C LEU A 51 15.70 -19.21 -32.85
N GLY A 52 16.57 -19.00 -31.87
CA GLY A 52 16.94 -20.02 -30.90
C GLY A 52 15.76 -20.34 -29.98
N ALA A 53 15.50 -21.63 -29.81
CA ALA A 53 14.49 -22.16 -28.90
C ALA A 53 14.78 -21.71 -27.46
N LYS A 54 13.79 -21.08 -26.79
CA LYS A 54 13.84 -20.84 -25.34
C LYS A 54 13.54 -22.13 -24.61
N SER A 55 14.54 -22.63 -23.89
CA SER A 55 14.42 -23.73 -22.93
C SER A 55 13.38 -23.38 -21.85
N ARG A 56 12.31 -24.17 -21.76
CA ARG A 56 11.46 -24.24 -20.57
C ARG A 56 12.28 -24.91 -19.46
N GLN A 57 12.92 -24.11 -18.61
CA GLN A 57 13.37 -24.60 -17.32
C GLN A 57 12.17 -24.60 -16.38
N SER A 58 11.92 -25.79 -15.86
CA SER A 58 10.87 -26.20 -14.95
C SER A 58 10.90 -25.39 -13.66
N ILE A 59 9.73 -25.25 -13.05
CA ILE A 59 9.46 -24.59 -11.77
C ILE A 59 9.38 -25.70 -10.71
N PRO A 60 10.46 -26.09 -10.00
CA PRO A 60 10.37 -27.11 -8.96
C PRO A 60 10.15 -26.49 -7.56
N TRP A 61 10.43 -25.19 -7.40
CA TRP A 61 10.49 -24.55 -6.08
C TRP A 61 9.14 -24.06 -5.55
N LEU A 62 8.16 -23.76 -6.42
CA LEU A 62 6.82 -23.35 -5.97
C LEU A 62 6.01 -24.52 -5.37
N LEU A 63 6.27 -25.76 -5.81
CA LEU A 63 5.64 -26.94 -5.22
C LEU A 63 6.25 -27.33 -3.87
N ALA A 64 7.56 -27.07 -3.65
CA ALA A 64 8.22 -27.36 -2.39
C ALA A 64 7.70 -26.50 -1.22
N GLY A 65 7.36 -25.22 -1.48
CA GLY A 65 6.76 -24.34 -0.47
C GLY A 65 5.34 -24.74 -0.04
N ILE A 66 4.53 -25.26 -0.98
CA ILE A 66 3.16 -25.72 -0.71
C ILE A 66 3.18 -27.05 0.06
N ILE A 67 4.11 -27.96 -0.27
CA ILE A 67 4.25 -29.24 0.43
C ILE A 67 4.69 -29.04 1.89
N LEU A 68 5.57 -28.06 2.16
CA LEU A 68 6.01 -27.75 3.54
C LEU A 68 4.85 -27.23 4.41
N LEU A 69 3.97 -26.40 3.84
CA LEU A 69 2.75 -25.92 4.52
C LEU A 69 1.76 -27.06 4.80
N LEU A 70 1.58 -28.00 3.86
CA LEU A 70 0.65 -29.13 4.05
C LEU A 70 1.14 -30.16 5.08
N VAL A 71 2.45 -30.45 5.14
CA VAL A 71 3.00 -31.39 6.14
C VAL A 71 2.96 -30.80 7.56
N SER A 72 3.14 -29.49 7.70
CA SER A 72 3.02 -28.81 9.00
C SER A 72 1.57 -28.79 9.54
N GLY A 73 0.57 -28.67 8.67
CA GLY A 73 -0.85 -28.73 9.05
C GLY A 73 -1.33 -30.14 9.44
N ALA A 74 -0.83 -31.18 8.78
CA ALA A 74 -1.22 -32.57 9.06
C ALA A 74 -0.77 -33.08 10.44
N LEU A 75 0.39 -32.62 10.93
CA LEU A 75 0.91 -32.97 12.26
C LEU A 75 0.13 -32.34 13.42
N ILE A 76 -0.58 -31.23 13.16
CA ILE A 76 -1.46 -30.56 14.14
C ILE A 76 -2.83 -31.25 14.18
N ALA A 77 -3.38 -31.66 13.04
CA ALA A 77 -4.66 -32.39 12.98
C ALA A 77 -4.60 -33.78 13.65
N ALA A 78 -3.46 -34.48 13.55
CA ALA A 78 -3.28 -35.79 14.19
C ALA A 78 -3.23 -35.74 15.74
N ARG A 79 -3.11 -34.56 16.35
CA ARG A 79 -3.18 -34.37 17.81
C ARG A 79 -4.58 -34.03 18.32
N LEU A 80 -5.53 -33.77 17.42
CA LEU A 80 -6.93 -33.46 17.74
C LEU A 80 -7.89 -34.66 17.56
N MET A 81 -7.40 -35.78 17.03
CA MET A 81 -8.21 -36.99 16.76
C MET A 81 -7.65 -38.22 17.48
N GLN A 82 -7.40 -38.11 18.78
CA GLN A 82 -7.27 -39.30 19.63
C GLN A 82 -8.64 -39.63 20.24
N PRO A 83 -9.23 -40.80 19.93
CA PRO A 83 -10.46 -41.25 20.60
C PRO A 83 -10.15 -41.52 22.08
N SER A 84 -10.93 -40.90 22.97
CA SER A 84 -10.85 -41.14 24.41
C SER A 84 -11.19 -42.60 24.71
N SER A 85 -10.23 -43.33 25.28
CA SER A 85 -10.48 -44.66 25.81
C SER A 85 -11.46 -44.58 26.98
N SER A 86 -12.46 -45.46 26.96
CA SER A 86 -13.51 -45.59 27.95
C SER A 86 -12.97 -45.85 29.36
N ILE A 87 -13.51 -45.11 30.33
CA ILE A 87 -13.26 -45.25 31.76
C ILE A 87 -14.02 -46.48 32.30
N SER A 88 -13.29 -47.40 32.92
CA SER A 88 -13.84 -48.45 33.78
C SER A 88 -14.42 -47.84 35.06
N THR A 89 -15.67 -48.19 35.35
CA THR A 89 -16.33 -47.99 36.65
C THR A 89 -15.71 -48.89 37.72
N ALA A 90 -15.20 -48.29 38.79
CA ALA A 90 -15.11 -48.90 40.10
C ALA A 90 -15.40 -47.85 41.18
N SER A 91 -16.51 -48.03 41.90
CA SER A 91 -16.86 -47.25 43.08
C SER A 91 -16.19 -47.85 44.32
N SER A 92 -15.53 -47.03 45.14
CA SER A 92 -15.56 -47.17 46.59
C SER A 92 -15.15 -45.86 47.27
N SER A 93 -15.92 -45.53 48.30
CA SER A 93 -15.87 -44.38 49.22
C SER A 93 -14.50 -44.06 49.83
N THR A 94 -14.23 -42.78 50.11
CA THR A 94 -14.09 -42.21 51.48
C THR A 94 -13.98 -40.69 51.39
N ALA A 95 -14.71 -39.98 52.24
CA ALA A 95 -14.73 -38.53 52.36
C ALA A 95 -13.41 -37.98 52.93
N ALA A 96 -12.90 -36.92 52.32
CA ALA A 96 -12.02 -35.96 52.98
C ALA A 96 -12.20 -34.59 52.30
N SER A 97 -12.84 -33.67 53.02
CA SER A 97 -12.86 -32.25 52.69
C SER A 97 -11.44 -31.73 52.53
N SER A 98 -11.07 -31.39 51.31
CA SER A 98 -9.99 -30.46 51.04
C SER A 98 -10.55 -29.41 50.09
N SER A 99 -10.70 -28.20 50.64
CA SER A 99 -10.95 -26.98 49.88
C SER A 99 -9.80 -26.78 48.89
N THR A 100 -9.91 -27.38 47.72
CA THR A 100 -9.03 -27.05 46.59
C THR A 100 -9.53 -25.72 46.06
N SER A 101 -8.91 -24.66 46.56
CA SER A 101 -8.95 -23.34 45.97
C SER A 101 -8.77 -23.47 44.46
N SER A 102 -9.83 -23.10 43.75
CA SER A 102 -9.82 -22.72 42.35
C SER A 102 -8.60 -21.83 42.04
N THR A 103 -7.71 -22.31 41.19
CA THR A 103 -6.96 -21.41 40.32
C THR A 103 -7.02 -22.01 38.94
N SER A 104 -8.02 -21.56 38.18
CA SER A 104 -8.10 -21.73 36.74
C SER A 104 -6.81 -21.21 36.11
N LYS A 105 -5.84 -22.10 35.89
CA LYS A 105 -4.67 -21.88 35.03
C LYS A 105 -5.09 -21.97 33.55
N ALA A 106 -6.22 -21.34 33.23
CA ALA A 106 -6.73 -21.17 31.89
C ALA A 106 -6.36 -19.73 31.47
N ASP A 107 -5.75 -19.61 30.30
CA ASP A 107 -5.59 -18.38 29.53
C ASP A 107 -4.46 -17.40 29.90
N ALA A 108 -3.39 -17.87 30.55
CA ALA A 108 -2.15 -17.10 30.60
C ALA A 108 -1.39 -17.22 29.26
N TRP A 109 -1.10 -16.10 28.61
CA TRP A 109 -0.32 -16.04 27.37
C TRP A 109 1.02 -16.80 27.52
N PRO A 110 1.34 -17.81 26.68
CA PRO A 110 2.52 -18.69 26.81
C PRO A 110 3.87 -18.04 26.41
N THR A 111 4.33 -17.01 27.14
CA THR A 111 5.36 -16.05 26.66
C THR A 111 6.68 -16.72 26.34
N GLN A 112 7.12 -17.63 27.22
CA GLN A 112 8.36 -18.38 27.08
C GLN A 112 8.32 -19.32 25.87
N THR A 113 7.16 -19.95 25.62
CA THR A 113 6.96 -20.83 24.47
C THR A 113 7.14 -20.06 23.17
N VAL A 114 6.52 -18.89 23.04
CA VAL A 114 6.66 -18.12 21.80
C VAL A 114 8.01 -17.47 21.68
N GLN A 115 8.64 -17.00 22.76
CA GLN A 115 10.03 -16.55 22.69
C GLN A 115 10.92 -17.65 22.13
N LYS A 116 10.79 -18.89 22.62
CA LYS A 116 11.55 -20.04 22.11
C LYS A 116 11.26 -20.32 20.63
N VAL A 117 9.99 -20.26 20.21
CA VAL A 117 9.61 -20.44 18.80
C VAL A 117 10.25 -19.34 17.94
N VAL A 118 10.17 -18.07 18.35
CA VAL A 118 10.73 -16.94 17.62
C VAL A 118 12.25 -17.08 17.50
N THR A 119 12.98 -17.26 18.61
CA THR A 119 14.45 -17.33 18.58
C THR A 119 14.96 -18.53 17.79
N THR A 120 14.31 -19.69 17.92
CA THR A 120 14.71 -20.91 17.20
C THR A 120 14.55 -20.75 15.70
N ASN A 121 13.43 -20.16 15.24
CA ASN A 121 13.18 -19.98 13.82
C ASN A 121 13.99 -18.84 13.21
N LEU A 122 14.36 -17.82 13.99
CA LEU A 122 15.19 -16.71 13.50
C LEU A 122 16.66 -17.09 13.33
N ALA A 123 17.18 -17.99 14.17
CA ALA A 123 18.59 -18.40 14.12
C ALA A 123 19.01 -19.05 12.78
N GLY A 124 18.06 -19.64 12.05
CA GLY A 124 18.32 -20.29 10.76
C GLY A 124 18.19 -19.38 9.53
N LEU A 125 17.79 -18.11 9.70
CA LEU A 125 17.54 -17.20 8.59
C LEU A 125 18.79 -16.41 8.22
N SER A 126 19.07 -16.29 6.92
CA SER A 126 20.06 -15.36 6.42
C SER A 126 19.49 -13.94 6.34
N GLY A 127 20.35 -12.93 6.54
CA GLY A 127 19.96 -11.52 6.49
C GLY A 127 19.53 -10.94 7.85
N LYS A 128 18.91 -9.75 7.81
CA LYS A 128 18.41 -9.05 9.01
C LYS A 128 16.91 -9.31 9.15
N SER A 129 16.51 -10.00 10.20
CA SER A 129 15.11 -10.36 10.48
C SER A 129 14.64 -9.77 11.80
N SER A 130 13.40 -9.30 11.83
CA SER A 130 12.74 -8.75 13.02
C SER A 130 11.36 -9.39 13.16
N VAL A 131 10.96 -9.75 14.38
CA VAL A 131 9.65 -10.36 14.66
C VAL A 131 9.03 -9.71 15.88
N ALA A 132 7.74 -9.41 15.80
CA ALA A 132 6.91 -9.02 16.93
C ALA A 132 5.64 -9.88 16.94
N VAL A 133 5.36 -10.51 18.08
CA VAL A 133 4.13 -11.26 18.35
C VAL A 133 3.46 -10.63 19.56
N LEU A 134 2.24 -10.15 19.39
CA LEU A 134 1.48 -9.47 20.43
C LEU A 134 0.21 -10.27 20.75
N SER A 135 -0.20 -10.25 22.01
CA SER A 135 -1.55 -10.64 22.40
C SER A 135 -2.57 -9.65 21.86
N VAL A 136 -3.76 -10.15 21.50
CA VAL A 136 -4.91 -9.30 21.20
C VAL A 136 -5.68 -8.95 22.50
N ASP A 137 -5.69 -9.86 23.48
CA ASP A 137 -6.51 -9.74 24.69
C ASP A 137 -5.74 -9.21 25.92
N SER A 138 -4.42 -9.02 25.81
CA SER A 138 -3.56 -8.55 26.90
C SER A 138 -2.42 -7.67 26.40
N SER A 139 -1.60 -7.15 27.32
CA SER A 139 -0.39 -6.39 26.98
C SER A 139 0.84 -7.28 26.71
N ALA A 140 0.70 -8.61 26.77
CA ALA A 140 1.80 -9.54 26.58
C ALA A 140 2.33 -9.48 25.13
N LYS A 141 3.66 -9.48 24.98
CA LYS A 141 4.34 -9.44 23.69
C LYS A 141 5.71 -10.10 23.73
N VAL A 142 6.11 -10.64 22.60
CA VAL A 142 7.48 -11.10 22.28
C VAL A 142 7.97 -10.26 21.11
N VAL A 143 9.14 -9.62 21.26
CA VAL A 143 9.75 -8.82 20.19
C VAL A 143 11.22 -9.18 20.09
N GLU A 144 11.66 -9.59 18.90
CA GLU A 144 13.02 -10.00 18.59
C GLU A 144 13.60 -9.10 17.49
N ASN A 145 14.84 -8.63 17.67
CA ASN A 145 15.56 -7.75 16.73
C ASN A 145 14.80 -6.48 16.32
N ASN A 146 14.25 -5.74 17.28
CA ASN A 146 13.44 -4.53 17.05
C ASN A 146 14.25 -3.41 16.35
N THR A 147 14.22 -3.40 15.02
CA THR A 147 14.99 -2.47 14.19
C THR A 147 14.14 -2.02 13.00
N LYS A 148 14.47 -0.86 12.44
CA LYS A 148 13.73 -0.32 11.29
C LYS A 148 13.96 -1.19 10.05
N GLN A 149 12.89 -1.55 9.36
CA GLN A 149 12.91 -2.39 8.16
C GLN A 149 12.18 -1.71 7.00
N ARG A 150 12.49 -2.13 5.77
CA ARG A 150 11.67 -1.76 4.60
C ARG A 150 10.37 -2.55 4.68
N ALA A 151 9.27 -1.83 4.88
CA ALA A 151 7.95 -2.43 5.09
C ALA A 151 7.25 -2.88 3.78
N ALA A 152 7.78 -2.49 2.62
CA ALA A 152 7.15 -2.71 1.31
C ALA A 152 5.67 -2.28 1.34
N SER A 153 4.78 -3.07 0.74
CA SER A 153 3.36 -2.77 0.60
C SER A 153 2.56 -2.73 1.91
N LEU A 154 3.16 -3.05 3.08
CA LEU A 154 2.49 -2.78 4.36
C LEU A 154 2.12 -1.30 4.53
N ILE A 155 2.77 -0.40 3.80
CA ILE A 155 2.42 1.03 3.78
C ILE A 155 0.99 1.29 3.25
N GLU A 156 0.45 0.39 2.42
CA GLU A 156 -0.90 0.50 1.84
C GLU A 156 -2.00 0.46 2.89
N LEU A 157 -1.74 -0.15 4.06
CA LEU A 157 -2.64 -0.09 5.21
C LEU A 157 -2.83 1.37 5.68
N PHE A 158 -1.77 2.17 5.68
CA PHE A 158 -1.85 3.58 6.10
C PHE A 158 -2.47 4.47 5.03
N ILE A 159 -2.27 4.15 3.76
CA ILE A 159 -2.97 4.80 2.65
C ILE A 159 -4.48 4.53 2.78
N MET A 160 -4.87 3.27 3.04
CA MET A 160 -6.26 2.87 3.27
C MET A 160 -6.87 3.55 4.50
N ILE A 161 -6.16 3.56 5.64
CA ILE A 161 -6.63 4.24 6.85
C ILE A 161 -6.87 5.73 6.56
N THR A 162 -5.92 6.39 5.87
CA THR A 162 -6.05 7.79 5.48
C THR A 162 -7.29 8.02 4.62
N ALA A 163 -7.54 7.16 3.63
CA ALA A 163 -8.74 7.24 2.79
C ALA A 163 -10.02 7.09 3.61
N TYR A 164 -10.14 6.07 4.46
CA TYR A 164 -11.34 5.87 5.28
C TYR A 164 -11.57 6.97 6.32
N GLN A 165 -10.50 7.61 6.80
CA GLN A 165 -10.62 8.78 7.67
C GLN A 165 -11.20 9.99 6.93
N GLN A 166 -10.83 10.18 5.66
CA GLN A 166 -11.43 11.20 4.81
C GLN A 166 -12.88 10.86 4.43
N VAL A 167 -13.21 9.58 4.24
CA VAL A 167 -14.61 9.12 4.06
C VAL A 167 -15.44 9.45 5.29
N LYS A 168 -14.93 9.11 6.48
CA LYS A 168 -15.60 9.42 7.76
C LYS A 168 -15.80 10.93 7.94
N ALA A 169 -14.84 11.74 7.48
CA ALA A 169 -14.93 13.21 7.51
C ALA A 169 -15.82 13.81 6.41
N GLY A 170 -16.33 13.00 5.48
CA GLY A 170 -17.13 13.46 4.34
C GLY A 170 -16.31 14.18 3.25
N THR A 171 -14.98 14.11 3.29
CA THR A 171 -14.09 14.80 2.31
C THR A 171 -13.65 13.89 1.17
N LEU A 172 -13.95 12.59 1.24
CA LEU A 172 -13.69 11.61 0.18
C LEU A 172 -14.94 10.74 -0.03
N ASN A 173 -15.39 10.61 -1.28
CA ASN A 173 -16.40 9.64 -1.67
C ASN A 173 -15.74 8.50 -2.46
N LEU A 174 -15.80 7.27 -1.95
CA LEU A 174 -15.21 6.11 -2.63
C LEU A 174 -16.00 5.67 -3.87
N GLY A 175 -17.24 6.13 -4.01
CA GLY A 175 -18.07 5.89 -5.19
C GLY A 175 -17.68 6.77 -6.39
N ASP A 176 -16.88 7.82 -6.20
CA ASP A 176 -16.46 8.68 -7.31
C ASP A 176 -15.61 7.89 -8.31
N THR A 177 -15.83 8.19 -9.60
CA THR A 177 -15.13 7.54 -10.71
C THR A 177 -13.74 8.11 -10.90
N TYR A 178 -12.78 7.22 -11.08
CA TYR A 178 -11.41 7.45 -11.54
C TYR A 178 -11.20 6.83 -12.93
N LEU A 179 -10.56 7.57 -13.83
CA LEU A 179 -10.17 7.06 -15.14
C LEU A 179 -8.67 6.80 -15.13
N LEU A 180 -8.28 5.54 -15.35
CA LEU A 180 -6.88 5.13 -15.35
C LEU A 180 -6.08 5.88 -16.43
N GLN A 181 -5.03 6.58 -16.01
CA GLN A 181 -4.17 7.35 -16.90
C GLN A 181 -2.89 6.59 -17.24
N ALA A 182 -2.26 6.94 -18.36
CA ALA A 182 -0.96 6.36 -18.72
C ALA A 182 0.13 6.68 -17.68
N SER A 183 0.07 7.87 -17.08
CA SER A 183 1.00 8.35 -16.05
C SER A 183 0.91 7.62 -14.71
N ASP A 184 -0.21 6.94 -14.45
CA ASP A 184 -0.39 6.20 -13.19
C ASP A 184 0.36 4.87 -13.20
N LYS A 185 0.59 4.33 -14.40
CA LYS A 185 1.02 2.95 -14.59
C LYS A 185 2.47 2.78 -14.21
N VAL A 186 2.68 2.02 -13.15
CA VAL A 186 4.00 1.64 -12.64
C VAL A 186 4.17 0.13 -12.65
N GLY A 187 5.41 -0.33 -12.74
CA GLY A 187 5.74 -1.75 -12.70
C GLY A 187 5.64 -2.34 -11.28
N GLY A 188 5.86 -3.65 -11.18
CA GLY A 188 5.81 -4.41 -9.93
C GLY A 188 4.53 -5.25 -9.82
N THR A 189 3.96 -5.31 -8.63
CA THR A 189 2.75 -6.08 -8.32
C THR A 189 1.48 -5.35 -8.76
N GLY A 190 0.40 -6.11 -8.93
CA GLY A 190 -0.85 -5.62 -9.48
C GLY A 190 -1.04 -5.89 -10.97
N ASN A 191 -2.22 -5.54 -11.46
CA ASN A 191 -2.63 -5.74 -12.85
C ASN A 191 -3.14 -4.45 -13.53
N MET A 192 -3.40 -3.37 -12.79
CA MET A 192 -3.93 -2.12 -13.35
C MET A 192 -3.02 -1.52 -14.41
N GLN A 193 -1.70 -1.69 -14.30
CA GLN A 193 -0.71 -1.24 -15.30
C GLN A 193 -0.93 -1.85 -16.69
N SER A 194 -1.58 -3.01 -16.79
CA SER A 194 -1.85 -3.70 -18.06
C SER A 194 -3.17 -3.29 -18.73
N LEU A 195 -4.05 -2.59 -18.01
CA LEU A 195 -5.40 -2.29 -18.50
C LEU A 195 -5.38 -1.09 -19.47
N PRO A 196 -6.35 -0.97 -20.38
CA PRO A 196 -6.44 0.18 -21.28
C PRO A 196 -6.51 1.52 -20.54
N ASN A 197 -5.91 2.56 -21.10
CA ASN A 197 -6.10 3.92 -20.59
C ASN A 197 -7.59 4.31 -20.68
N GLY A 198 -8.07 5.06 -19.72
CA GLY A 198 -9.49 5.43 -19.61
C GLY A 198 -10.38 4.33 -19.03
N THR A 199 -9.83 3.17 -18.63
CA THR A 199 -10.60 2.19 -17.85
C THR A 199 -11.12 2.87 -16.59
N ALA A 200 -12.44 2.83 -16.39
CA ALA A 200 -13.11 3.45 -15.27
C ALA A 200 -13.13 2.54 -14.05
N PHE A 201 -12.82 3.11 -12.89
CA PHE A 201 -12.93 2.47 -11.58
C PHE A 201 -13.63 3.40 -10.61
N SER A 202 -14.35 2.89 -9.62
CA SER A 202 -14.58 3.68 -8.41
C SER A 202 -13.32 3.70 -7.55
N TYR A 203 -13.12 4.73 -6.72
CA TYR A 203 -12.02 4.71 -5.74
C TYR A 203 -12.11 3.51 -4.78
N GLN A 204 -13.31 2.99 -4.52
CA GLN A 204 -13.48 1.73 -3.79
C GLN A 204 -12.81 0.55 -4.51
N GLN A 205 -12.95 0.45 -5.84
CA GLN A 205 -12.29 -0.59 -6.64
C GLN A 205 -10.78 -0.39 -6.70
N VAL A 206 -10.30 0.86 -6.81
CA VAL A 206 -8.87 1.17 -6.75
C VAL A 206 -8.30 0.74 -5.39
N LEU A 207 -8.93 1.13 -4.29
CA LEU A 207 -8.51 0.76 -2.94
C LEU A 207 -8.56 -0.76 -2.72
N ASN A 208 -9.58 -1.46 -3.24
CA ASN A 208 -9.64 -2.92 -3.19
C ASN A 208 -8.42 -3.56 -3.87
N ARG A 209 -8.11 -3.17 -5.11
CA ARG A 209 -6.93 -3.68 -5.84
C ARG A 209 -5.62 -3.38 -5.14
N MET A 210 -5.49 -2.19 -4.56
CA MET A 210 -4.33 -1.83 -3.74
C MET A 210 -4.14 -2.87 -2.63
N ILE A 211 -5.18 -3.24 -1.89
CA ILE A 211 -5.04 -4.16 -0.75
C ILE A 211 -4.99 -5.63 -1.16
N THR A 212 -5.79 -6.08 -2.13
CA THR A 212 -5.89 -7.51 -2.48
C THR A 212 -4.77 -7.98 -3.39
N ASP A 213 -4.38 -7.15 -4.35
CA ASP A 213 -3.40 -7.50 -5.38
C ASP A 213 -2.03 -6.86 -5.08
N SER A 214 -1.93 -6.07 -4.00
CA SER A 214 -0.79 -5.19 -3.72
C SER A 214 -0.44 -4.34 -4.94
N ASP A 215 -1.46 -3.78 -5.59
CA ASP A 215 -1.31 -3.12 -6.88
C ASP A 215 -0.62 -1.76 -6.74
N ASN A 216 0.60 -1.64 -7.28
CA ASN A 216 1.41 -0.43 -7.18
C ASN A 216 0.79 0.77 -7.90
N THR A 217 0.08 0.52 -9.01
CA THR A 217 -0.62 1.58 -9.75
C THR A 217 -1.79 2.09 -8.90
N ALA A 218 -2.54 1.18 -8.28
CA ALA A 218 -3.61 1.54 -7.35
C ALA A 218 -3.10 2.32 -6.13
N ALA A 219 -1.97 1.90 -5.56
CA ALA A 219 -1.33 2.59 -4.43
C ALA A 219 -0.99 4.04 -4.77
N ASN A 220 -0.37 4.28 -5.93
CA ASN A 220 -0.03 5.64 -6.38
C ASN A 220 -1.26 6.51 -6.65
N ILE A 221 -2.30 5.95 -7.27
CA ILE A 221 -3.58 6.64 -7.47
C ILE A 221 -4.18 7.04 -6.12
N MET A 222 -4.18 6.14 -5.14
CA MET A 222 -4.74 6.41 -3.82
C MET A 222 -3.89 7.40 -3.02
N ILE A 223 -2.55 7.34 -3.08
CA ILE A 223 -1.65 8.36 -2.48
C ILE A 223 -2.02 9.75 -3.02
N ASN A 224 -2.14 9.89 -4.34
CA ASN A 224 -2.53 11.16 -4.95
C ASN A 224 -3.93 11.60 -4.52
N LYS A 225 -4.90 10.67 -4.51
CA LYS A 225 -6.29 10.95 -4.13
C LYS A 225 -6.41 11.44 -2.68
N VAL A 226 -5.66 10.86 -1.74
CA VAL A 226 -5.72 11.28 -0.33
C VAL A 226 -4.92 12.56 -0.04
N GLY A 227 -4.29 13.18 -1.03
CA GLY A 227 -3.54 14.43 -0.87
C GLY A 227 -2.02 14.27 -0.75
N GLY A 228 -1.49 13.10 -1.12
CA GLY A 228 -0.06 12.84 -1.26
C GLY A 228 0.60 12.26 0.00
N ILE A 229 1.90 12.00 -0.12
CA ILE A 229 2.74 11.34 0.89
C ILE A 229 2.71 12.06 2.24
N ALA A 230 2.71 13.41 2.23
CA ALA A 230 2.69 14.21 3.45
C ALA A 230 1.42 13.97 4.29
N VAL A 231 0.27 13.81 3.64
CA VAL A 231 -1.00 13.54 4.32
C VAL A 231 -0.99 12.14 4.94
N VAL A 232 -0.49 11.14 4.20
CA VAL A 232 -0.35 9.77 4.72
C VAL A 232 0.60 9.75 5.93
N ASN A 233 1.73 10.44 5.88
CA ASN A 233 2.66 10.53 7.01
C ASN A 233 2.10 11.29 8.20
N ALA A 234 1.28 12.33 7.98
CA ALA A 234 0.58 13.02 9.04
C ALA A 234 -0.41 12.09 9.76
N GLU A 235 -1.12 11.25 9.01
CA GLU A 235 -2.02 10.24 9.57
C GLU A 235 -1.27 9.16 10.35
N ILE A 236 -0.15 8.65 9.83
CA ILE A 236 0.75 7.73 10.55
C ILE A 236 1.18 8.32 11.90
N LYS A 237 1.55 9.60 11.92
CA LYS A 237 1.91 10.31 13.15
C LYS A 237 0.71 10.47 14.10
N ARG A 238 -0.49 10.75 13.57
CA ARG A 238 -1.73 10.84 14.36
C ARG A 238 -2.08 9.53 15.05
N LEU A 239 -1.73 8.38 14.45
CA LEU A 239 -1.87 7.05 15.04
C LEU A 239 -0.79 6.71 16.10
N GLY A 240 0.18 7.61 16.34
CA GLY A 240 1.27 7.39 17.30
C GLY A 240 2.42 6.54 16.77
N LEU A 241 2.48 6.27 15.46
CA LEU A 241 3.44 5.35 14.85
C LEU A 241 4.71 6.08 14.39
N THR A 242 5.45 6.65 15.33
CA THR A 242 6.58 7.58 15.09
C THR A 242 7.79 6.97 14.38
N HIS A 243 7.89 5.65 14.30
CA HIS A 243 8.97 4.93 13.61
C HIS A 243 8.58 4.43 12.20
N THR A 244 7.34 4.67 11.79
CA THR A 244 6.80 4.30 10.48
C THR A 244 6.73 5.53 9.59
N GLY A 245 6.97 5.36 8.29
CA GLY A 245 6.80 6.45 7.33
C GLY A 245 6.90 6.00 5.89
N LEU A 246 6.19 6.70 5.02
CA LEU A 246 6.28 6.62 3.57
C LEU A 246 7.33 7.63 3.09
N SER A 247 8.28 7.18 2.27
CA SER A 247 9.28 8.04 1.62
C SER A 247 8.88 8.32 0.16
N PRO A 248 9.33 9.44 -0.42
CA PRO A 248 9.16 9.73 -1.86
C PRO A 248 9.80 8.69 -2.77
#